data_AF-A0A2G5VXK2-F1
#
_entry.id   AF-A0A2G5VXK2-F1
#
_cell.length_a   1.000
_cell.length_b   1.000
_cell.length_c   1.000
_cell.angle_alpha   90.00
_cell.angle_beta   90.00
_cell.angle_gamma   90.00
#
_symmetry.space_group_name_H-M   'P 1'
#
loop_
_entity.id
_entity.type
_entity.pdbx_description
1 polymer ?
#
loop_
_entity_poly.entity_id
_entity_poly.type
_entity_poly.pdbx_seq_one_letter_code
_entity_poly.pdbx_strand_id
1 'polypeptide(L)'
;MKYTNIGLVLLLSSALIYGSALISASIYSLSLGSVDGQGWYTNYGIFGTAMIKVGTFPLIISVLLVIAGIRFIWMADRKAE
;
A
#
# COMPACT_ATOMS: atom_id res chain seq x y z
N MET A 1 -20.71 -5.64 16.59
CA MET A 1 -20.73 -5.99 15.15
C MET A 1 -20.39 -4.83 14.21
N LYS A 2 -21.05 -3.65 14.30
CA LYS A 2 -20.78 -2.52 13.38
C LYS A 2 -19.30 -2.11 13.30
N TYR A 3 -18.62 -1.98 14.43
CA TYR A 3 -17.21 -1.58 14.47
C TYR A 3 -16.26 -2.67 13.95
N THR A 4 -16.57 -3.95 14.19
CA THR A 4 -15.81 -5.09 13.64
C THR A 4 -15.86 -5.09 12.11
N ASN A 5 -17.05 -4.92 11.52
CA ASN A 5 -17.20 -4.89 10.06
C ASN A 5 -16.46 -3.70 9.44
N ILE A 6 -16.56 -2.52 10.06
CA ILE A 6 -15.80 -1.34 9.62
C ILE A 6 -14.29 -1.62 9.67
N GLY A 7 -13.80 -2.18 10.78
CA GLY A 7 -12.40 -2.52 10.95
C GLY A 7 -11.90 -3.52 9.90
N LEU A 8 -12.65 -4.60 9.64
CA LEU A 8 -12.32 -5.59 8.62
C LEU A 8 -12.31 -5.02 7.20
N VAL A 9 -13.28 -4.15 6.86
CA VAL A 9 -13.30 -3.47 5.56
C VAL A 9 -12.07 -2.57 5.41
N LEU A 10 -11.70 -1.81 6.44
CA LEU A 10 -10.51 -0.96 6.40
C LEU A 10 -9.22 -1.77 6.22
N LEU A 11 -9.09 -2.91 6.89
CA LEU A 11 -7.96 -3.82 6.73
C LEU A 11 -7.90 -4.42 5.32
N LEU A 12 -9.04 -4.86 4.78
CA LEU A 12 -9.14 -5.38 3.42
C LEU A 12 -8.79 -4.31 2.39
N SER A 13 -9.35 -3.11 2.51
CA SER A 13 -9.05 -1.98 1.63
C SER A 13 -7.56 -1.62 1.69
N SER A 14 -6.96 -1.64 2.87
CA SER A 14 -5.51 -1.43 3.01
C SER A 14 -4.69 -2.47 2.25
N ALA A 15 -5.02 -3.76 2.38
CA ALA A 15 -4.31 -4.83 1.71
C ALA A 15 -4.42 -4.69 0.17
N LEU A 16 -5.59 -4.31 -0.33
CA LEU A 16 -5.82 -4.06 -1.76
C LEU A 16 -5.00 -2.86 -2.27
N ILE A 17 -4.95 -1.76 -1.51
CA ILE A 17 -4.18 -0.55 -1.88
C ILE A 17 -2.67 -0.83 -1.83
N TYR A 18 -2.20 -1.57 -0.83
CA TYR A 18 -0.81 -1.99 -0.75
C TYR A 18 -0.43 -2.89 -1.95
N GLY A 19 -1.26 -3.90 -2.24
CA GLY A 19 -1.05 -4.80 -3.37
C GLY A 19 -1.03 -4.06 -4.71
N SER A 20 -1.96 -3.12 -4.91
CA SER A 20 -1.99 -2.32 -6.14
C SER A 20 -0.76 -1.42 -6.28
N ALA A 21 -0.30 -0.78 -5.19
CA ALA A 21 0.94 0.00 -5.18
C ALA A 21 2.16 -0.84 -5.59
N LEU A 22 2.23 -2.08 -5.11
CA LEU A 22 3.32 -3.01 -5.40
C LEU A 22 3.29 -3.48 -6.87
N ILE A 23 2.10 -3.76 -7.41
CA ILE A 23 1.90 -4.05 -8.83
C ILE A 23 2.32 -2.85 -9.69
N SER A 24 1.87 -1.64 -9.34
CA SER A 24 2.23 -0.41 -10.07
C SER A 24 3.73 -0.14 -10.03
N ALA A 25 4.38 -0.32 -8.88
CA ALA A 25 5.83 -0.19 -8.77
C ALA A 25 6.56 -1.21 -9.65
N SER A 26 6.04 -2.43 -9.77
CA SER A 26 6.60 -3.48 -10.62
C SER A 26 6.45 -3.15 -12.12
N ILE A 27 5.31 -2.59 -12.52
CA ILE A 27 5.09 -2.15 -13.91
C ILE A 27 5.99 -0.95 -14.23
N TYR A 28 6.05 0.05 -13.34
CA TYR A 28 6.89 1.23 -13.52
C TYR A 28 8.38 0.86 -13.60
N SER A 29 8.79 -0.09 -12.76
CA SER A 29 10.11 -0.72 -12.80
C SER A 29 10.42 -1.31 -14.18
N LEU A 30 9.50 -2.11 -14.72
CA LEU A 30 9.63 -2.73 -16.03
C LEU A 30 9.70 -1.67 -17.16
N SER A 31 8.88 -0.63 -17.10
CA SER A 31 8.86 0.43 -18.12
C SER A 31 10.13 1.29 -18.12
N LEU A 32 10.80 1.45 -16.98
CA LEU A 32 12.09 2.14 -16.92
C LEU A 32 13.25 1.27 -17.40
N GLY A 33 13.12 -0.06 -17.30
CA GLY A 33 14.15 -1.02 -17.69
C GLY A 33 14.05 -1.50 -19.15
N SER A 34 13.03 -1.10 -19.90
CA SER A 34 12.86 -1.46 -21.31
C SER A 34 13.73 -0.61 -22.25
N VAL A 35 13.82 -1.01 -23.53
CA VAL A 35 14.77 -0.52 -24.55
C VAL A 35 14.70 1.01 -24.81
N ASP A 36 13.58 1.66 -24.48
CA ASP A 36 13.39 3.13 -24.58
C ASP A 36 13.57 3.87 -23.22
N GLY A 37 13.68 3.13 -22.12
CA GLY A 37 13.96 3.65 -20.78
C GLY A 37 15.47 3.86 -20.61
N GLN A 38 15.87 4.89 -19.87
CA GLN A 38 17.24 5.42 -19.79
C GLN A 38 18.35 4.45 -19.32
N GLY A 39 18.12 3.13 -19.25
CA GLY A 39 19.11 2.14 -18.84
C GLY A 39 19.26 2.04 -17.33
N TRP A 40 19.96 0.99 -16.89
CA TRP A 40 20.26 0.63 -15.49
C TRP A 40 21.12 1.67 -14.73
N TYR A 41 20.88 2.97 -14.87
CA TYR A 41 21.57 3.98 -14.09
C TYR A 41 21.19 3.86 -12.62
N THR A 42 22.21 3.73 -11.77
CA THR A 42 22.10 3.47 -10.32
C THR A 42 21.31 4.56 -9.57
N ASN A 43 21.28 5.79 -10.09
CA ASN A 43 20.48 6.91 -9.54
C ASN A 43 18.97 6.84 -9.89
N TYR A 44 18.59 5.96 -10.81
CA TYR A 44 17.21 5.69 -11.26
C TYR A 44 16.84 4.21 -11.07
N GLY A 45 17.54 3.52 -10.17
CA GLY A 45 17.45 2.09 -9.95
C GLY A 45 16.01 1.61 -9.76
N ILE A 46 15.68 0.59 -10.56
CA ILE A 46 14.36 0.00 -10.75
C ILE A 46 13.65 -0.32 -9.42
N PHE A 47 14.35 -0.92 -8.46
CA PHE A 47 13.70 -1.47 -7.26
C PHE A 47 13.44 -0.47 -6.11
N GLY A 48 14.29 0.54 -5.94
CA GLY A 48 14.14 1.50 -4.83
C GLY A 48 13.32 2.74 -5.21
N THR A 49 13.63 3.31 -6.38
CA THR A 49 12.99 4.57 -6.84
C THR A 49 11.57 4.37 -7.36
N ALA A 50 11.21 3.20 -7.89
CA ALA A 50 9.86 2.95 -8.40
C ALA A 50 8.81 2.96 -7.29
N MET A 51 9.08 2.28 -6.18
CA MET A 51 8.18 2.26 -5.02
C MET A 51 8.06 3.65 -4.39
N ILE A 52 9.15 4.43 -4.35
CA ILE A 52 9.11 5.80 -3.85
C ILE A 52 8.30 6.71 -4.79
N LYS A 53 8.47 6.61 -6.11
CA LYS A 53 7.78 7.49 -7.06
C LYS A 53 6.29 7.18 -7.21
N VAL A 54 5.91 5.91 -7.26
CA VAL A 54 4.53 5.48 -7.58
C VAL A 54 3.81 4.92 -6.35
N GLY A 55 4.55 4.37 -5.39
CA GLY A 55 4.00 3.70 -4.21
C GLY A 55 3.84 4.58 -2.97
N THR A 56 4.57 5.70 -2.82
CA THR A 56 4.57 6.47 -1.56
C THR A 56 3.18 6.89 -1.09
N PHE A 57 2.40 7.53 -1.96
CA PHE A 57 1.04 7.97 -1.61
C PHE A 57 0.11 6.80 -1.24
N PRO A 58 -0.07 5.76 -2.09
CA PRO A 58 -0.94 4.64 -1.72
C PRO A 58 -0.42 3.85 -0.51
N LEU A 59 0.90 3.76 -0.28
CA LEU A 59 1.47 3.16 0.93
C LEU A 59 1.07 3.94 2.19
N ILE A 60 1.16 5.26 2.18
CA ILE A 60 0.73 6.09 3.32
C ILE A 60 -0.74 5.83 3.64
N ILE A 61 -1.61 5.81 2.63
CA ILE A 61 -3.03 5.52 2.80
C ILE A 61 -3.25 4.11 3.36
N SER A 62 -2.53 3.11 2.84
CA SER A 62 -2.59 1.73 3.33
C SER A 62 -2.22 1.65 4.82
N VAL A 63 -1.15 2.31 5.25
CA VAL A 63 -0.73 2.34 6.67
C VAL A 63 -1.79 3.01 7.55
N LEU A 64 -2.32 4.16 7.12
CA LEU A 64 -3.38 4.85 7.86
C LEU A 64 -4.64 3.98 8.01
N LEU A 65 -5.02 3.27 6.96
CA LEU A 65 -6.16 2.34 6.99
C LEU A 65 -5.92 1.15 7.92
N VAL A 66 -4.69 0.62 8.01
CA VAL A 66 -4.35 -0.44 8.98
C VAL A 66 -4.50 0.07 10.40
N ILE A 67 -3.94 1.23 10.72
CA ILE A 67 -4.02 1.83 12.06
C ILE A 67 -5.49 2.08 12.43
N ALA A 68 -6.27 2.65 11.52
CA ALA A 68 -7.71 2.88 11.73
C ALA A 68 -8.48 1.56 11.90
N GLY A 69 -8.21 0.56 11.06
CA GLY A 69 -8.87 -0.75 11.11
C GLY A 69 -8.62 -1.47 12.43
N ILE A 70 -7.37 -1.52 12.89
CA ILE A 70 -6.99 -2.09 14.20
C ILE A 70 -7.69 -1.35 15.33
N ARG A 71 -7.72 -0.01 15.30
CA ARG A 71 -8.41 0.79 16.31
C ARG A 71 -9.91 0.45 16.38
N PHE A 72 -10.57 0.27 15.24
CA PHE A 72 -12.00 -0.09 15.22
C PHE A 72 -12.27 -1.49 15.75
N ILE A 73 -11.42 -2.46 15.45
CA ILE A 73 -11.53 -3.82 16.00
C ILE A 73 -11.32 -3.79 17.51
N TRP A 74 -10.30 -3.07 18.00
CA TRP A 74 -10.02 -2.95 19.42
C TRP A 74 -11.16 -2.24 20.20
N MET A 75 -11.75 -1.20 19.61
CA MET A 75 -12.95 -0.56 20.19
C MET A 75 -14.17 -1.48 20.19
N ALA A 76 -14.28 -2.39 19.21
CA ALA A 76 -15.37 -3.36 19.17
C ALA A 76 -15.22 -4.39 20.30
N ASP A 77 -14.00 -4.85 20.57
CA ASP A 77 -13.64 -5.80 21.62
C ASP A 77 -13.93 -5.22 23.01
N ARG A 78 -13.46 -4.00 23.30
CA ARG A 78 -13.72 -3.30 24.58
C ARG A 78 -15.18 -2.95 24.87
N LYS A 79 -16.04 -2.93 23.86
CA LYS A 79 -17.49 -2.71 24.05
C LYS A 79 -18.25 -4.03 24.27
N ALA A 80 -17.59 -5.17 24.05
CA ALA A 80 -18.16 -6.48 24.27
C ALA A 80 -17.89 -7.01 25.69
N GLU A 81 -16.86 -6.48 26.36
CA GLU A 81 -16.63 -6.58 27.82
C GLU A 81 -17.58 -5.67 28.61
#